data_AF-A0A3D2L5L0-F1
#
_entry.id   AF-A0A3D2L5L0-F1
#
_cell.length_a   1.000
_cell.length_b   1.000
_cell.length_c   1.000
_cell.angle_alpha   90.00
_cell.angle_beta   90.00
_cell.angle_gamma   90.00
#
_symmetry.space_group_name_H-M   'P 1'
#
loop_
_entity.id
_entity.type
_entity.pdbx_description
1 polymer ?
#
loop_
_entity_poly.entity_id
_entity_poly.type
_entity_poly.pdbx_seq_one_letter_code
_entity_poly.pdbx_strand_id
1 'polypeptide(L)' 'MAEAKWYIVHAYSNFEKKVASTILEQAERKGLADLIEDMQVPTEEVVEVARGKKKTV' A
#
# COMPACT_ATOMS: atom_id res chain seq x y z
N MET A 1 22.97 -7.85 11.83
CA MET A 1 22.04 -7.69 10.70
C MET A 1 20.65 -7.70 11.31
N ALA A 2 19.92 -6.60 11.22
CA ALA A 2 18.55 -6.57 11.72
C ALA A 2 17.69 -7.28 10.67
N GLU A 3 17.17 -8.44 11.03
CA GLU A 3 16.29 -9.25 10.18
C GLU A 3 14.93 -8.55 10.08
N ALA A 4 14.36 -8.42 8.87
CA ALA A 4 13.01 -7.92 8.71
C ALA A 4 12.01 -8.82 9.41
N LYS A 5 11.03 -8.19 10.07
CA LYS A 5 9.97 -8.87 10.80
C LYS A 5 8.64 -8.56 10.15
N TRP A 6 7.80 -9.58 10.08
CA TRP A 6 6.41 -9.41 9.67
C TRP A 6 5.61 -8.80 10.81
N TYR A 7 4.80 -7.79 10.47
CA TYR A 7 3.89 -7.13 11.39
C TYR A 7 2.46 -7.22 10.85
N ILE A 8 1.50 -7.46 11.74
CA ILE A 8 0.07 -7.46 11.40
C ILE A 8 -0.50 -6.10 11.80
N VAL A 9 -1.17 -5.45 10.86
CA VAL A 9 -1.86 -4.18 11.11
C VAL A 9 -3.36 -4.42 11.07
N HIS A 10 -4.05 -4.07 12.15
CA HIS A 10 -5.51 -4.07 12.16
C HIS A 10 -6.02 -2.83 11.42
N ALA A 11 -6.78 -3.06 10.35
CA ALA A 11 -7.52 -2.03 9.64
C ALA A 11 -9.02 -2.27 9.76
N TYR A 12 -9.80 -1.19 9.65
CA TYR A 12 -11.25 -1.30 9.53
C TYR A 12 -11.63 -1.82 8.14
N SER A 13 -12.64 -2.68 8.07
CA SER A 13 -13.18 -3.24 6.83
C SER A 13 -13.56 -2.14 5.81
N ASN A 14 -13.35 -2.42 4.52
CA ASN A 14 -13.45 -1.48 3.37
C ASN A 14 -12.33 -0.44 3.23
N PHE A 15 -11.43 -0.29 4.21
CA PHE A 15 -10.34 0.70 4.13
C PHE A 15 -8.96 0.09 3.92
N GLU A 16 -8.84 -1.24 3.85
CA GLU A 16 -7.56 -1.95 3.77
C GLU A 16 -6.66 -1.44 2.62
N LYS A 17 -7.21 -1.25 1.41
CA LYS A 17 -6.47 -0.67 0.28
C LYS A 17 -6.03 0.77 0.53
N LYS A 18 -6.90 1.59 1.12
CA LYS A 18 -6.60 2.99 1.45
C LYS A 18 -5.53 3.07 2.53
N VAL A 19 -5.61 2.21 3.54
CA VAL A 19 -4.62 2.09 4.62
C VAL A 19 -3.26 1.68 4.06
N ALA A 20 -3.19 0.67 3.20
CA ALA A 20 -1.95 0.27 2.54
C ALA A 20 -1.31 1.42 1.74
N SER A 21 -2.10 2.09 0.90
CA SER A 21 -1.60 3.24 0.12
C SER A 21 -1.17 4.41 1.02
N THR A 22 -1.87 4.63 2.13
CA THR A 22 -1.53 5.69 3.10
C THR A 22 -0.24 5.34 3.84
N ILE A 23 -0.03 4.07 4.20
CA ILE A 23 1.21 3.61 4.85
C ILE A 23 2.40 3.83 3.91
N LEU A 24 2.27 3.47 2.63
CA LEU A 24 3.32 3.72 1.63
C LEU A 24 3.62 5.22 1.47
N GLU A 25 2.59 6.06 1.31
CA GLU A 25 2.77 7.51 1.18
C GLU A 25 3.40 8.14 2.43
N GLN A 26 2.98 7.69 3.62
CA GLN A 26 3.55 8.16 4.88
C GLN A 26 4.99 7.67 5.07
N ALA A 27 5.30 6.44 4.64
CA ALA A 27 6.65 5.91 4.67
C ALA A 27 7.57 6.72 3.74
N GLU A 28 7.13 7.02 2.53
CA GLU A 28 7.87 7.87 1.59
C GLU A 28 8.09 9.28 2.16
N ARG A 29 7.04 9.91 2.69
CA ARG A 29 7.11 11.24 3.32
C ARG A 29 8.05 11.29 4.53
N LYS A 30 8.13 10.21 5.29
CA LYS A 30 9.02 10.10 6.46
C LYS A 30 10.41 9.60 6.11
N GLY A 31 10.68 9.24 4.85
CA GLY A 31 11.93 8.61 4.43
C GLY A 31 12.13 7.21 5.04
N LEU A 32 11.05 6.53 5.41
CA LEU A 32 11.02 5.19 5.99
C LEU A 32 10.66 4.12 4.95
N ALA A 33 10.57 4.48 3.67
CA ALA A 33 10.28 3.54 2.59
C ALA A 33 11.34 2.42 2.51
N ASP A 34 12.60 2.72 2.79
CA ASP A 34 13.71 1.75 2.87
C ASP A 34 13.55 0.71 3.99
N LEU A 35 12.65 0.91 4.95
CA LEU A 35 12.40 -0.04 6.04
C LEU A 35 11.23 -1.00 5.74
N ILE A 36 10.48 -0.76 4.67
CA ILE A 36 9.36 -1.60 4.25
C ILE A 36 9.85 -2.48 3.10
N GLU A 37 10.23 -3.73 3.40
CA GLU A 37 10.68 -4.69 2.38
C GLU A 37 9.51 -5.26 1.57
N ASP A 38 8.43 -5.65 2.25
CA ASP A 38 7.26 -6.27 1.62
C ASP A 38 5.97 -5.87 2.35
N MET A 39 4.89 -5.65 1.60
CA MET A 39 3.57 -5.33 2.14
C MET A 39 2.52 -6.18 1.43
N GLN A 40 1.96 -7.15 2.17
CA GLN A 40 0.85 -7.96 1.68
C GLN A 40 -0.48 -7.48 2.25
N VAL A 41 -1.44 -7.22 1.37
CA VAL A 41 -2.80 -6.79 1.73
C VAL A 41 -3.77 -7.91 1.34
N PRO A 42 -4.44 -8.58 2.30
CA PRO A 42 -5.31 -9.73 2.03
C PRO A 42 -6.67 -9.36 1.42
N THR A 43 -6.73 -8.30 0.61
CA THR A 43 -7.97 -7.85 -0.03
C THR A 43 -8.14 -8.48 -1.41
N GLU A 44 -9.34 -8.91 -1.75
CA GLU A 44 -9.73 -9.17 -3.14
C GLU A 44 -9.42 -7.92 -3.99
N GLU A 45 -8.63 -8.09 -5.05
CA GLU A 45 -8.26 -7.02 -5.96
C GLU A 45 -9.51 -6.50 -6.70
N VAL A 46 -10.30 -5.62 -6.08
CA VAL A 46 -11.15 -4.69 -6.82
C VAL A 46 -10.22 -3.70 -7.50
N VAL A 47 -9.64 -4.11 -8.63
CA VAL A 47 -8.95 -3.25 -9.58
C VAL A 47 -10.03 -2.33 -10.15
N GLU A 48 -10.41 -1.30 -9.39
CA GLU A 48 -11.13 -0.17 -9.96
C GLU A 48 -10.15 0.51 -10.90
N VAL A 49 -10.30 0.13 -12.16
CA VAL A 49 -9.78 0.65 -13.42
C VAL A 49 -9.43 2.14 -13.36
N ALA A 50 -8.34 2.49 -12.67
CA ALA A 50 -7.83 3.85 -12.61
C ALA A 50 -6.97 4.12 -13.87
N ARG A 51 -7.57 4.02 -15.06
CA ARG A 51 -6.98 4.51 -16.32
C ARG A 51 -8.04 4.71 -17.41
N GLY A 52 -9.12 5.39 -17.05
CA GLY A 52 -10.09 5.97 -18.00
C GLY A 52 -9.57 7.15 -18.83
N LYS A 53 -8.26 7.30 -19.07
CA LYS A 53 -7.74 8.35 -19.96
C LYS A 53 -7.34 7.76 -21.31
N LYS A 54 -8.31 7.72 -22.21
CA LYS A 54 -8.08 7.56 -23.65
C LYS A 54 -7.64 8.89 -24.29
N LYS A 55 -6.66 8.73 -25.20
CA LYS A 55 -6.27 9.58 -26.34
C LYS A 55 -5.46 10.85 -26.08
N THR A 56 -4.19 10.75 -26.46
CA THR A 56 -3.44 11.78 -27.19
C THR A 56 -3.89 11.78 -28.65
N VAL A 57 -4.19 12.96 -29.19
CA VAL A 57 -3.84 13.36 -30.56
C VAL A 57 -2.98 14.60 -30.46
#